data_AF-A0A846STN5-F1
#
_entry.id   AF-A0A846STN5-F1
#
_cell.length_a   1.000
_cell.length_b   1.000
_cell.length_c   1.000
_cell.angle_alpha   90.00
_cell.angle_beta   90.00
_cell.angle_gamma   90.00
#
_symmetry.space_group_name_H-M   'P 1'
#
loop_
_entity.id
_entity.type
_entity.pdbx_description
1 polymer ?
#
loop_
_entity_poly.entity_id
_entity_poly.type
_entity_poly.pdbx_seq_one_letter_code
_entity_poly.pdbx_strand_id
1 'polypeptide(L)'
;MKTETRIPQLSEYSFDAALLWFAEMQQRGLLFHPDDDPADIIVIASGEKMLSDQEADEARAVIDQLFAALGENVYEAAYPVMMKACGQRLDA
;
A
#
# COMPACT_ATOMS: atom_id res chain seq x y z
N MET A 1 20.49 11.16 -10.70
CA MET A 1 19.57 11.77 -9.72
C MET A 1 18.74 10.66 -9.14
N LYS A 2 18.72 10.48 -7.80
CA LYS A 2 17.64 9.69 -7.19
C LYS A 2 16.39 10.56 -7.29
N THR A 3 15.43 10.14 -8.09
CA THR A 3 14.09 10.71 -8.04
C THR A 3 13.53 10.40 -6.65
N GLU A 4 13.01 11.40 -5.96
CA GLU A 4 12.37 11.16 -4.66
C GLU A 4 11.16 10.26 -4.88
N THR A 5 11.16 9.12 -4.19
CA THR A 5 10.09 8.12 -4.24
C THR A 5 8.85 8.61 -3.50
N ARG A 6 7.66 8.25 -4.01
CA ARG A 6 6.39 8.49 -3.30
C ARG A 6 6.05 7.37 -2.31
N ILE A 7 6.84 6.29 -2.23
CA ILE A 7 6.58 5.17 -1.31
C ILE A 7 7.03 5.55 0.12
N PRO A 8 6.12 5.53 1.11
CA PRO A 8 6.48 5.75 2.50
C PRO A 8 7.41 4.64 3.00
N GLN A 9 8.39 5.02 3.80
CA GLN A 9 9.31 4.09 4.44
C GLN A 9 8.76 3.63 5.78
N LEU A 10 8.96 2.36 6.12
CA LEU A 10 8.65 1.82 7.45
C LEU A 10 9.91 1.81 8.32
N SER A 11 9.79 2.32 9.55
CA SER A 11 10.83 2.18 10.58
C SER A 11 10.68 0.91 11.41
N GLU A 12 9.50 0.30 11.39
CA GLU A 12 9.15 -0.93 12.11
C GLU A 12 8.05 -1.70 11.37
N TYR A 13 7.90 -2.99 11.70
CA TYR A 13 6.93 -3.91 11.07
C TYR A 13 5.91 -4.39 12.10
N SER A 14 5.14 -3.45 12.63
CA SER A 14 4.03 -3.69 13.57
C SER A 14 2.68 -3.56 12.85
N PHE A 15 1.60 -4.05 13.46
CA PHE A 15 0.25 -3.90 12.92
C PHE A 15 -0.12 -2.41 12.73
N ASP A 16 0.15 -1.58 13.73
CA ASP A 16 -0.13 -0.14 13.68
C ASP A 16 0.69 0.56 12.59
N ALA A 17 1.96 0.16 12.41
CA ALA A 17 2.80 0.69 11.35
C ALA A 17 2.28 0.28 9.95
N ALA A 18 1.83 -0.96 9.78
CA ALA A 18 1.19 -1.42 8.55
C ALA A 18 -0.10 -0.63 8.25
N LEU A 19 -0.98 -0.47 9.25
CA LEU A 19 -2.22 0.30 9.14
C LEU A 19 -1.94 1.75 8.71
N LEU A 20 -0.96 2.40 9.35
CA LEU A 20 -0.56 3.77 9.01
C LEU A 20 0.04 3.84 7.60
N TRP A 21 0.84 2.86 7.20
CA TRP A 21 1.42 2.82 5.85
C TRP A 21 0.34 2.70 4.78
N PHE A 22 -0.64 1.81 4.94
CA PHE A 22 -1.78 1.73 4.02
C PHE A 22 -2.58 3.04 3.99
N ALA A 23 -2.82 3.65 5.15
CA ALA A 23 -3.52 4.93 5.24
C ALA A 23 -2.76 6.04 4.51
N GLU A 24 -1.44 6.07 4.61
CA GLU A 24 -0.60 7.03 3.90
C GLU A 24 -0.59 6.77 2.39
N MET A 25 -0.49 5.51 1.97
CA MET A 25 -0.63 5.12 0.56
C MET A 25 -1.98 5.54 -0.01
N GLN A 26 -3.07 5.40 0.74
CA GLN A 26 -4.39 5.92 0.38
C GLN A 26 -4.37 7.44 0.19
N GLN A 27 -3.82 8.20 1.14
CA GLN A 27 -3.75 9.67 1.03
C GLN A 27 -2.94 10.13 -0.18
N ARG A 28 -1.92 9.36 -0.57
CA ARG A 28 -1.08 9.62 -1.75
C ARG A 28 -1.71 9.16 -3.07
N GLY A 29 -2.88 8.50 -3.03
CA GLY A 29 -3.53 7.93 -4.21
C GLY A 29 -2.80 6.71 -4.77
N LEU A 30 -2.07 5.98 -3.93
CA LEU A 30 -1.23 4.83 -4.27
C LEU A 30 -1.73 3.53 -3.65
N LEU A 31 -2.96 3.49 -3.15
CA LEU A 31 -3.50 2.31 -2.49
C LEU A 31 -3.74 1.17 -3.50
N PHE A 32 -3.25 -0.02 -3.19
CA PHE A 32 -3.45 -1.26 -3.94
C PHE A 32 -3.62 -2.43 -2.97
N HIS A 33 -4.26 -3.52 -3.43
CA HIS A 33 -4.49 -4.70 -2.59
C HIS A 33 -3.17 -5.41 -2.28
N PRO A 34 -2.92 -5.87 -1.05
CA PRO A 34 -1.63 -6.47 -0.68
C PRO A 34 -1.24 -7.73 -1.48
N ASP A 35 -2.19 -8.44 -2.09
CA ASP A 35 -1.90 -9.57 -2.99
C ASP A 35 -1.60 -9.17 -4.45
N ASP A 36 -1.94 -7.94 -4.85
CA ASP A 36 -1.68 -7.47 -6.20
C ASP A 36 -0.20 -7.08 -6.34
N ASP A 37 0.41 -7.39 -7.48
CA ASP A 37 1.74 -6.85 -7.79
C ASP A 37 1.64 -5.32 -8.02
N PRO A 38 2.39 -4.49 -7.28
CA PRO A 38 2.37 -3.04 -7.45
C PRO A 38 2.68 -2.57 -8.89
N ALA A 39 3.46 -3.35 -9.66
CA ALA A 39 3.84 -3.05 -11.03
C ALA A 39 2.68 -3.22 -12.04
N ASP A 40 1.65 -3.98 -11.67
CA ASP A 40 0.50 -4.29 -12.51
C ASP A 40 -0.69 -3.34 -12.26
N ILE A 41 -0.57 -2.44 -11.28
CA ILE A 41 -1.65 -1.52 -10.95
C ILE A 41 -1.74 -0.39 -11.97
N ILE A 42 -2.88 -0.34 -12.67
CA ILE A 42 -3.19 0.66 -13.70
C ILE A 42 -4.28 1.62 -13.20
N VAL A 43 -4.05 2.92 -13.37
CA VAL A 43 -5.06 3.96 -13.12
C VAL A 43 -6.09 3.93 -14.24
N ILE A 44 -7.32 3.52 -13.93
CA ILE A 44 -8.39 3.32 -14.94
C ILE A 44 -8.64 4.57 -15.80
N ALA A 45 -8.57 5.77 -15.21
CA ALA A 45 -8.88 7.01 -15.91
C ALA A 45 -7.84 7.38 -16.99
N SER A 46 -6.56 7.07 -16.78
CA SER A 46 -5.47 7.39 -17.70
C SER A 46 -4.97 6.20 -18.51
N GLY A 47 -5.18 4.97 -18.02
CA GLY A 47 -4.58 3.75 -18.57
C GLY A 47 -3.08 3.63 -18.28
N GLU A 48 -2.53 4.49 -17.44
CA GLU A 48 -1.09 4.49 -17.08
C GLU A 48 -0.85 3.68 -15.81
N LYS A 49 0.38 3.19 -15.64
CA LYS A 49 0.82 2.57 -14.38
C LYS A 49 0.69 3.58 -13.24
N MET A 50 0.13 3.14 -12.12
CA MET A 50 0.01 3.96 -10.91
C MET A 50 1.39 4.29 -10.31
N LEU A 51 2.29 3.30 -10.36
CA LEU A 51 3.64 3.35 -9.82
C LEU A 51 4.67 3.29 -10.95
N SER A 52 5.76 4.03 -10.79
CA SER A 52 6.97 3.80 -11.60
C SER A 52 7.60 2.46 -11.22
N ASP A 53 8.45 1.90 -12.09
CA ASP A 53 9.10 0.61 -11.80
C ASP A 53 9.90 0.64 -10.49
N GLN A 54 10.56 1.76 -10.18
CA GLN A 54 11.27 1.95 -8.89
C GLN A 54 10.30 1.92 -7.70
N GLU A 55 9.17 2.60 -7.79
CA GLU A 55 8.18 2.65 -6.71
C GLU A 55 7.48 1.31 -6.53
N ALA A 56 7.25 0.56 -7.61
CA ALA A 56 6.72 -0.78 -7.54
C ALA A 56 7.67 -1.73 -6.81
N ASP A 57 8.97 -1.66 -7.08
CA ASP A 57 9.98 -2.46 -6.38
C ASP A 57 10.07 -2.10 -4.89
N GLU A 58 10.01 -0.82 -4.55
CA GLU A 58 10.01 -0.34 -3.17
C GLU A 58 8.73 -0.77 -2.42
N ALA A 59 7.56 -0.64 -3.04
CA ALA A 59 6.29 -1.08 -2.47
C ALA A 59 6.27 -2.60 -2.27
N ARG A 60 6.76 -3.37 -3.24
CA ARG A 60 6.88 -4.83 -3.15
C ARG A 60 7.76 -5.23 -1.97
N ALA A 61 8.92 -4.58 -1.81
CA ALA A 61 9.81 -4.84 -0.68
C ALA A 61 9.15 -4.55 0.67
N VAL A 62 8.35 -3.48 0.79
CA VAL A 62 7.60 -3.18 2.02
C VAL A 62 6.55 -4.25 2.30
N ILE A 63 5.76 -4.64 1.28
CA ILE A 63 4.73 -5.68 1.42
C ILE A 63 5.34 -7.02 1.82
N ASP A 64 6.43 -7.43 1.19
CA ASP A 64 7.16 -8.67 1.52
C ASP A 64 7.61 -8.66 2.99
N GLN A 65 8.13 -7.53 3.48
CA GLN A 65 8.57 -7.39 4.87
C GLN A 65 7.39 -7.42 5.85
N LEU A 66 6.27 -6.79 5.49
CA LEU A 66 5.05 -6.83 6.28
C LEU A 66 4.48 -8.24 6.38
N PHE A 67 4.39 -8.98 5.27
CA PHE A 67 3.93 -10.37 5.29
C PHE A 67 4.90 -11.29 6.05
N ALA A 68 6.22 -11.07 5.93
CA ALA A 68 7.21 -11.82 6.69
C ALA A 68 7.07 -11.59 8.22
N ALA A 69 6.69 -10.38 8.65
CA ALA A 69 6.55 -10.04 10.06
C ALA A 69 5.17 -10.36 10.64
N LEU A 70 4.10 -10.16 9.88
CA LEU A 70 2.71 -10.16 10.37
C LEU A 70 1.87 -11.32 9.82
N GLY A 71 2.32 -11.99 8.75
CA GLY A 71 1.53 -13.00 8.04
C GLY A 71 0.21 -12.42 7.53
N GLU A 72 -0.88 -13.16 7.72
CA GLU A 72 -2.22 -12.76 7.27
C GLU A 72 -2.76 -11.50 7.96
N ASN A 73 -2.18 -11.06 9.07
CA ASN A 73 -2.61 -9.81 9.73
C ASN A 73 -2.36 -8.55 8.88
N VAL A 74 -1.58 -8.66 7.78
CA VAL A 74 -1.46 -7.59 6.78
C VAL A 74 -2.84 -7.27 6.16
N TYR A 75 -3.68 -8.29 5.93
CA TYR A 75 -5.02 -8.09 5.39
C TYR A 75 -5.89 -7.30 6.38
N GLU A 76 -5.83 -7.65 7.66
CA GLU A 76 -6.57 -6.96 8.72
C GLU A 76 -6.12 -5.51 8.90
N ALA A 77 -4.83 -5.22 8.71
CA ALA A 77 -4.29 -3.86 8.73
C ALA A 77 -4.75 -3.05 7.50
N ALA A 78 -4.80 -3.66 6.31
CA ALA A 78 -5.20 -3.01 5.07
C ALA A 78 -6.73 -2.78 4.99
N TYR A 79 -7.52 -3.72 5.51
CA TYR A 79 -8.97 -3.77 5.38
C TYR A 79 -9.68 -2.45 5.73
N PRO A 80 -9.44 -1.81 6.90
CA PRO A 80 -10.15 -0.59 7.24
C PRO A 80 -9.84 0.58 6.31
N VAL A 81 -8.62 0.64 5.78
CA VAL A 81 -8.21 1.66 4.82
C VAL A 81 -8.88 1.41 3.46
N MET A 82 -8.90 0.16 3.02
CA MET A 82 -9.55 -0.27 1.78
C MET A 82 -11.05 0.03 1.77
N MET A 83 -11.77 -0.38 2.82
CA MET A 83 -13.21 -0.16 2.91
C MET A 83 -13.53 1.33 2.91
N LYS A 84 -12.74 2.13 3.63
CA LYS A 84 -12.85 3.60 3.60
C LYS A 84 -12.58 4.16 2.20
N ALA A 85 -11.58 3.67 1.47
CA ALA A 85 -11.27 4.08 0.10
C ALA A 85 -12.40 3.75 -0.88
N CYS A 86 -13.10 2.63 -0.67
CA CYS A 86 -14.30 2.25 -1.42
C CYS A 86 -15.57 3.01 -0.99
N GLY A 87 -15.46 4.00 -0.10
CA GLY A 87 -16.60 4.80 0.37
C GLY A 87 -17.50 4.10 1.38
N GLN A 88 -17.07 2.93 1.89
CA GLN A 88 -17.78 2.26 2.98
C GLN A 88 -17.39 2.89 4.31
N ARG A 89 -18.39 3.20 5.14
CA ARG A 89 -18.14 3.53 6.55
C ARG A 89 -18.02 2.21 7.28
N LEU A 90 -16.92 2.03 8.01
CA LEU A 90 -16.82 0.98 8.99
C LEU A 90 -17.42 1.53 10.27
N ASP A 91 -18.66 1.14 10.51
CA ASP A 91 -19.38 1.45 11.73
C ASP A 91 -18.71 0.68 12.87
N ALA A 92 -18.35 1.40 13.94
CA ALA A 92 -17.95 0.80 15.22
C ALA A 92 -19.19 0.42 16.04
#